data_AF-A0A4R1L663-F1
#
_entry.id   AF-A0A4R1L663-F1
#
_cell.length_a   1.000
_cell.length_b   1.000
_cell.length_c   1.000
_cell.angle_alpha   90.00
_cell.angle_beta   90.00
_cell.angle_gamma   90.00
#
_symmetry.space_group_name_H-M   'P 1'
#
loop_
_entity.id
_entity.type
_entity.pdbx_description
1 polymer ?
#
loop_
_entity_poly.entity_id
_entity_poly.type
_entity_poly.pdbx_seq_one_letter_code
_entity_poly.pdbx_strand_id
1 'polypeptide(L)'
;MVWDVSFTCDICGKKKGEANHWWMVVLGEVPCFEEGQPAVRFTLMPWNAAESRNPAMYHLCGQGCAMQAMERFMTTGEVESDLAPNWR
;
A
#
# COMPACT_ATOMS: atom_id res chain seq x y z
N MET A 1 -0.30 16.31 23.55
CA MET A 1 0.83 15.98 22.66
C MET A 1 0.26 15.19 21.48
N VAL A 2 0.01 15.86 20.36
CA VAL A 2 -0.28 15.17 19.10
C VAL A 2 1.08 14.83 18.52
N TRP A 3 1.41 13.54 18.51
CA TRP A 3 2.62 13.04 17.88
C TRP A 3 2.38 13.19 16.37
N ASP A 4 3.22 13.98 15.71
CA ASP A 4 3.12 14.23 14.28
C ASP A 4 3.47 12.92 13.54
N VAL A 5 2.44 12.15 13.18
CA VAL A 5 2.62 10.90 12.44
C VAL A 5 2.91 11.27 11.00
N SER A 6 4.18 11.24 10.61
CA SER A 6 4.59 11.44 9.23
C SER A 6 4.42 10.15 8.43
N PHE A 7 3.64 10.19 7.36
CA PHE A 7 3.50 9.07 6.43
C PHE A 7 4.45 9.23 5.23
N THR A 8 4.94 8.13 4.69
CA THR A 8 5.81 8.10 3.51
C THR A 8 5.20 7.22 2.44
N CYS A 9 5.32 7.62 1.18
CA CYS A 9 4.85 6.78 0.09
C CYS A 9 5.74 5.54 -0.06
N ASP A 10 5.16 4.36 -0.05
CA ASP A 10 5.89 3.08 -0.13
C ASP A 10 6.56 2.83 -1.49
N ILE A 11 6.16 3.57 -2.52
CA ILE A 11 6.69 3.44 -3.88
C ILE A 11 7.80 4.45 -4.18
N CYS A 12 7.72 5.68 -3.65
CA CYS A 12 8.66 6.75 -4.03
C CYS A 12 9.33 7.47 -2.86
N GLY A 13 9.02 7.09 -1.62
CA GLY A 13 9.61 7.68 -0.41
C GLY A 13 9.14 9.09 -0.06
N LYS A 14 8.31 9.75 -0.89
CA LYS A 14 7.81 11.10 -0.60
C LYS A 14 7.02 11.12 0.70
N LYS A 15 7.33 12.08 1.57
CA LYS A 15 6.57 12.33 2.79
C LYS A 15 5.21 12.94 2.48
N LYS A 16 4.20 12.59 3.26
CA LYS A 16 2.89 13.20 3.22
C LYS A 16 2.97 14.64 3.69
N GLY A 17 2.96 15.57 2.72
CA GLY A 17 2.69 16.97 2.94
C GLY A 17 1.20 17.30 2.81
N GLU A 18 0.90 18.57 2.51
CA GLU A 18 -0.46 19.10 2.34
C GLU A 18 -1.17 18.61 1.06
N ALA A 19 -0.52 17.82 0.20
CA ALA A 19 -1.13 17.31 -1.03
C ALA A 19 -2.29 16.34 -0.76
N ASN A 20 -3.41 16.55 -1.46
CA ASN A 20 -4.73 15.95 -1.19
C ASN A 20 -5.03 14.63 -1.93
N HIS A 21 -4.06 14.01 -2.59
CA HIS A 21 -4.32 12.88 -3.50
C HIS A 21 -3.76 11.55 -2.99
N TRP A 22 -3.73 11.37 -1.67
CA TRP A 22 -3.21 10.15 -1.08
C TRP A 22 -4.22 9.00 -1.17
N TRP A 23 -3.67 7.80 -1.32
CA TRP A 23 -4.41 6.55 -1.37
C TRP A 23 -3.78 5.55 -0.41
N MET A 24 -4.54 4.53 -0.08
CA MET A 24 -4.09 3.40 0.71
C MET A 24 -4.35 2.11 -0.06
N VAL A 25 -3.44 1.15 0.08
CA VAL A 25 -3.61 -0.20 -0.44
C VAL A 25 -3.46 -1.19 0.69
N VAL A 26 -4.28 -2.23 0.68
CA VAL A 26 -4.11 -3.41 1.52
C VAL A 26 -4.13 -4.65 0.65
N LEU A 27 -3.26 -5.60 0.98
CA LEU A 27 -3.30 -6.95 0.45
C LEU A 27 -4.00 -7.84 1.49
N GLY A 28 -5.04 -8.54 1.07
CA GLY A 28 -5.77 -9.46 1.94
C GLY A 28 -5.76 -10.86 1.37
N GLU A 29 -5.59 -11.86 2.22
CA GLU A 29 -5.82 -13.25 1.83
C GLU A 29 -7.31 -13.47 1.56
N VAL A 30 -7.62 -14.17 0.47
CA VAL A 30 -8.99 -14.56 0.11
C VAL A 30 -9.05 -16.08 -0.08
N PRO A 31 -10.07 -16.76 0.48
CA PRO A 31 -10.24 -18.18 0.24
C PRO A 31 -10.39 -18.42 -1.27
N CYS A 32 -9.46 -19.17 -1.85
CA CYS A 32 -9.57 -19.59 -3.23
C CYS A 32 -10.03 -21.05 -3.27
N PHE A 33 -11.10 -21.32 -4.01
CA PHE A 33 -11.69 -22.66 -4.12
C PHE A 33 -11.07 -23.51 -5.24
N GLU A 34 -10.22 -22.91 -6.07
CA GLU A 34 -9.53 -23.57 -7.18
C GLU A 34 -8.02 -23.65 -6.92
N GLU A 35 -7.44 -24.84 -7.04
CA GLU A 35 -5.99 -25.05 -6.92
C GLU A 35 -5.22 -24.25 -7.98
N GLY A 36 -4.21 -23.50 -7.54
CA GLY A 36 -3.29 -22.77 -8.42
C GLY A 36 -3.62 -21.29 -8.66
N GLN A 37 -4.71 -20.76 -8.10
CA GLN A 37 -5.00 -19.32 -8.16
C GLN A 37 -4.37 -18.54 -7.00
N PRO A 38 -3.84 -17.33 -7.25
CA PRO A 38 -3.35 -16.46 -6.18
C PRO A 38 -4.49 -16.13 -5.20
N ALA A 39 -4.33 -16.54 -3.94
CA ALA A 39 -5.28 -16.30 -2.86
C ALA A 39 -5.13 -14.88 -2.27
N VAL A 40 -4.86 -13.87 -3.10
CA VAL A 40 -4.55 -12.51 -2.65
C VAL A 40 -5.42 -11.49 -3.36
N ARG A 41 -6.01 -10.58 -2.58
CA ARG A 41 -6.82 -9.46 -3.05
C ARG A 41 -6.07 -8.15 -2.86
N PHE A 42 -5.94 -7.39 -3.95
CA PHE A 42 -5.50 -6.00 -3.93
C PHE A 42 -6.70 -5.07 -3.76
N THR A 43 -6.70 -4.25 -2.71
CA THR A 43 -7.79 -3.26 -2.47
C THR A 43 -7.22 -1.85 -2.40
N LEU A 44 -7.57 -1.01 -3.38
CA LEU A 44 -7.23 0.41 -3.43
C LEU A 44 -8.35 1.25 -2.79
N MET A 45 -7.98 2.13 -1.87
CA MET A 45 -8.92 2.93 -1.08
C MET A 45 -8.48 4.40 -1.02
N PRO A 46 -9.44 5.35 -0.94
CA PRO A 46 -9.12 6.73 -0.63
C PRO A 46 -8.38 6.84 0.71
N TRP A 47 -7.58 7.89 0.89
CA TRP A 47 -6.92 8.14 2.17
C TRP A 47 -7.92 8.23 3.34
N ASN A 48 -7.63 7.51 4.42
CA ASN A 48 -8.36 7.59 5.68
C ASN A 48 -7.37 7.69 6.83
N ALA A 49 -7.42 8.79 7.58
CA ALA A 49 -6.49 9.04 8.69
C ALA A 49 -6.60 8.02 9.83
N ALA A 50 -7.79 7.46 10.08
CA ALA A 50 -7.99 6.45 11.12
C ALA A 50 -7.31 5.12 10.74
N GLU A 51 -7.49 4.69 9.49
CA GLU A 51 -6.98 3.41 8.99
C GLU A 51 -5.51 3.49 8.56
N SER A 52 -5.00 4.68 8.20
CA SER A 52 -3.63 4.88 7.75
C SER A 52 -2.55 4.40 8.72
N ARG A 53 -2.89 4.26 10.02
CA ARG A 53 -1.97 3.77 11.06
C ARG A 53 -1.89 2.24 11.12
N ASN A 54 -2.73 1.53 10.37
CA ASN A 54 -2.65 0.09 10.29
C ASN A 54 -1.36 -0.31 9.56
N PRO A 55 -0.49 -1.13 10.18
CA PRO A 55 0.80 -1.52 9.58
C PRO A 55 0.66 -2.35 8.30
N ALA A 56 -0.51 -2.92 8.02
CA ALA A 56 -0.78 -3.64 6.77
C ALA A 56 -1.11 -2.71 5.58
N MET A 57 -1.21 -1.39 5.82
CA MET A 57 -1.55 -0.42 4.79
C MET A 57 -0.28 0.09 4.10
N TYR A 58 -0.26 -0.02 2.78
CA TYR A 58 0.66 0.72 1.93
C TYR A 58 0.09 2.12 1.66
N HIS A 59 0.90 3.15 1.79
CA HIS A 59 0.57 4.54 1.54
C HIS A 59 1.08 5.00 0.17
N LEU A 60 0.21 5.65 -0.60
CA LEU A 60 0.49 6.05 -1.97
C LEU A 60 0.20 7.53 -2.15
N CYS A 61 1.16 8.29 -2.69
CA CYS A 61 1.01 9.75 -2.79
C CYS A 61 0.19 10.24 -4.00
N GLY A 62 -0.34 9.34 -4.83
CA GLY A 62 -1.11 9.70 -6.02
C GLY A 62 -1.28 8.56 -7.02
N GLN A 63 -1.97 8.86 -8.13
CA GLN A 63 -2.32 7.89 -9.18
C GLN A 63 -1.09 7.17 -9.75
N GLY A 64 0.01 7.86 -10.02
CA GLY A 64 1.21 7.24 -10.59
C GLY A 64 1.79 6.13 -9.70
N CYS A 65 1.90 6.39 -8.39
CA CYS A 65 2.35 5.38 -7.42
C CYS A 65 1.32 4.26 -7.25
N ALA A 66 0.02 4.56 -7.34
CA ALA A 66 -1.03 3.53 -7.29
C ALA A 66 -0.96 2.58 -8.49
N MET A 67 -0.70 3.10 -9.68
CA MET A 67 -0.52 2.27 -10.88
C MET A 67 0.71 1.38 -10.77
N GLN A 68 1.83 1.91 -10.25
CA GLN A 68 3.03 1.09 -10.02
C GLN A 68 2.81 0.00 -8.97
N ALA A 69 2.08 0.30 -7.89
CA ALA A 69 1.72 -0.71 -6.88
C ALA A 69 0.86 -1.83 -7.50
N MET A 70 -0.10 -1.46 -8.35
CA MET A 70 -0.93 -2.43 -9.07
C MET A 70 -0.11 -3.27 -10.06
N GLU A 71 0.82 -2.67 -10.79
CA GLU A 71 1.72 -3.38 -11.71
C GLU A 71 2.60 -4.39 -10.97
N ARG A 72 3.18 -4.00 -9.82
CA ARG A 72 3.95 -4.91 -8.94
C ARG A 72 3.07 -6.08 -8.49
N PHE A 73 1.87 -5.79 -7.99
CA PHE A 73 0.91 -6.82 -7.57
C PHE A 73 0.55 -7.80 -8.71
N MET A 74 0.29 -7.30 -9.92
CA MET A 74 -0.02 -8.15 -11.07
C MET A 74 1.15 -9.03 -11.53
N THR A 75 2.38 -8.62 -11.23
CA THR A 75 3.59 -9.33 -11.67
C THR A 75 4.10 -10.32 -10.63
N THR A 76 4.11 -9.93 -9.35
CA THR A 76 4.72 -10.73 -8.26
C THR A 76 3.71 -11.18 -7.21
N GLY A 77 2.49 -10.66 -7.22
CA GLY A 77 1.51 -10.86 -6.14
C GLY A 77 1.75 -9.98 -4.91
N GLU A 78 2.80 -9.14 -4.92
CA GLU A 78 3.20 -8.31 -3.80
C GLU A 78 3.28 -6.82 -4.21
N VAL A 79 3.14 -5.94 -3.23
CA VAL A 79 3.49 -4.52 -3.37
C VAL A 79 4.81 -4.35 -2.61
N GLU A 80 5.92 -4.75 -3.24
CA GLU A 80 7.25 -4.50 -2.65
C GLU A 80 7.34 -3.02 -2.33
N SER A 81 7.62 -2.67 -1.06
CA SER A 81 7.93 -1.28 -0.72
C SER A 81 9.43 -1.08 -0.85
N ASP A 82 9.84 0.01 -1.49
CA ASP A 82 11.27 0.34 -1.64
C ASP A 82 11.89 0.80 -0.31
N LEU A 83 11.10 0.79 0.76
CA LEU A 83 11.41 1.27 2.10
C LEU A 83 11.44 0.15 3.17
N ALA A 84 10.96 -1.06 2.87
CA ALA A 84 11.03 -2.16 3.81
C ALA A 84 12.49 -2.62 3.96
N PRO A 85 13.06 -2.63 5.19
CA PRO A 85 14.34 -3.28 5.41
C PRO A 85 14.19 -4.77 5.10
N ASN A 86 15.09 -5.27 4.27
CA ASN A 86 15.28 -6.66 3.92
C ASN A 86 15.70 -7.50 5.14
N TRP A 87 14.75 -7.79 6.04
CA TRP A 87 14.88 -8.91 6.95
C TRP A 87 14.05 -10.06 6.38
N ARG A 88 14.72 -10.92 5.61
CA ARG A 88 14.28 -12.31 5.37
C ARG A 88 15.17 -13.22 6.19
#